data_AF-A0A350Y877-F1
#
_entry.id   AF-A0A350Y877-F1
#
_cell.length_a   1.000
_cell.length_b   1.000
_cell.length_c   1.000
_cell.angle_alpha   90.00
_cell.angle_beta   90.00
_cell.angle_gamma   90.00
#
_symmetry.space_group_name_H-M   'P 1'
#
loop_
_entity.id
_entity.type
_entity.pdbx_description
1 polymer ?
#
loop_
_entity_poly.entity_id
_entity_poly.type
_entity_poly.pdbx_seq_one_letter_code
_entity_poly.pdbx_strand_id
1 'polypeptide(L)'
;GDGGRGRVLSSIQNLKSLEPIKNILSAISAKGLEFKRVILYKFGEECNYNVWNLKGKTIDQRVKVEYFFNKLYVAASRATEYLFVVDSEKGERQLWHYASDEALLQAMLGQARSKARWDDRVRTISPGTPKMAEELREDDPDAIAHEFEIKGLNS
;
A
#
# COMPACT_ATOMS: atom_id res chain seq x y z
N GLY A 1 -13.83 -29.16 29.14
CA GLY A 1 -13.67 -29.85 27.85
C GLY A 1 -13.37 -28.79 26.83
N ASP A 2 -12.16 -28.86 26.30
CA ASP A 2 -11.56 -28.04 25.25
C ASP A 2 -12.37 -28.08 23.92
N GLY A 3 -12.16 -27.07 23.06
CA GLY A 3 -12.52 -27.17 21.64
C GLY A 3 -13.10 -25.91 20.99
N GLY A 4 -12.30 -24.86 20.82
CA GLY A 4 -12.58 -23.83 19.80
C GLY A 4 -12.37 -24.37 18.39
N ARG A 5 -13.16 -23.88 17.41
CA ARG A 5 -12.77 -23.80 15.99
C ARG A 5 -13.73 -22.92 15.18
N GLY A 6 -13.19 -21.78 14.75
CA GLY A 6 -13.25 -21.31 13.37
C GLY A 6 -14.63 -20.95 12.83
N ARG A 7 -15.05 -19.70 13.06
CA ARG A 7 -15.97 -19.02 12.14
C ARG A 7 -15.19 -18.76 10.85
N VAL A 8 -15.24 -19.75 9.95
CA VAL A 8 -14.72 -19.63 8.59
C VAL A 8 -15.41 -18.42 7.96
N LEU A 9 -14.62 -17.43 7.56
CA LEU A 9 -15.04 -16.27 6.78
C LEU A 9 -15.63 -16.81 5.47
N SER A 10 -16.95 -17.02 5.49
CA SER A 10 -17.70 -17.52 4.36
C SER A 10 -17.62 -16.51 3.22
N SER A 11 -17.08 -16.99 2.10
CA SER A 11 -17.47 -16.59 0.75
C SER A 11 -16.65 -15.47 0.09
N ILE A 12 -15.37 -15.75 -0.15
CA ILE A 12 -14.70 -15.34 -1.40
C ILE A 12 -15.15 -16.32 -2.52
N GLN A 13 -16.45 -16.38 -2.78
CA GLN A 13 -17.00 -17.18 -3.87
C GLN A 13 -17.51 -16.24 -4.97
N ASN A 14 -16.96 -16.46 -6.17
CA ASN A 14 -17.27 -15.83 -7.46
C ASN A 14 -16.67 -14.45 -7.80
N LEU A 15 -15.35 -14.42 -7.99
CA LEU A 15 -14.61 -13.35 -8.69
C LEU A 15 -14.77 -13.38 -10.23
N LYS A 16 -15.65 -14.22 -10.80
CA LYS A 16 -15.77 -14.40 -12.26
C LYS A 16 -16.81 -13.48 -12.94
N SER A 17 -17.63 -12.75 -12.18
CA SER A 17 -18.72 -11.93 -12.74
C SER A 17 -18.85 -10.54 -12.10
N LEU A 18 -17.84 -10.09 -11.37
CA LEU A 18 -17.83 -8.71 -10.87
C LEU A 18 -17.36 -7.82 -12.02
N GLU A 19 -18.16 -6.82 -12.39
CA GLU A 19 -17.60 -5.64 -13.06
C GLU A 19 -16.30 -5.25 -12.33
N PRO A 20 -15.24 -4.87 -13.06
CA PRO A 20 -13.98 -4.54 -12.41
C PRO A 20 -14.25 -3.49 -11.33
N ILE A 21 -13.89 -3.82 -10.09
CA ILE A 21 -14.07 -2.93 -8.94
C ILE A 21 -13.46 -1.59 -9.35
N LYS A 22 -14.30 -0.55 -9.46
CA LYS A 22 -14.00 0.70 -10.18
C LYS A 22 -12.78 1.45 -9.64
N ASN A 23 -12.31 1.10 -8.44
CA ASN A 23 -11.18 1.74 -7.75
C ASN A 23 -9.98 0.81 -7.53
N ILE A 24 -9.89 -0.33 -8.22
CA ILE A 24 -8.65 -1.12 -8.28
C ILE A 24 -7.84 -0.63 -9.47
N LEU A 25 -6.84 0.21 -9.19
CA LEU A 25 -6.00 0.82 -10.21
C LEU A 25 -4.57 0.30 -10.10
N SER A 26 -3.94 0.08 -11.26
CA SER A 26 -2.49 0.00 -11.29
C SER A 26 -1.89 1.35 -10.89
N ALA A 27 -0.67 1.36 -10.35
CA ALA A 27 0.03 2.61 -10.05
C ALA A 27 0.06 3.59 -11.25
N ILE A 28 0.20 3.04 -12.46
CA ILE A 28 0.25 3.83 -13.70
C ILE A 28 -1.13 4.44 -13.99
N SER A 29 -2.19 3.66 -13.85
CA SER A 29 -3.57 4.09 -14.07
C SER A 29 -4.05 5.12 -13.04
N ALA A 30 -3.47 5.14 -11.85
CA ALA A 30 -3.78 6.12 -10.81
C ALA A 30 -3.08 7.49 -11.00
N LYS A 31 -2.23 7.65 -12.02
CA LYS A 31 -1.50 8.90 -12.23
C LYS A 31 -2.46 10.06 -12.53
N GLY A 32 -2.37 11.15 -11.76
CA GLY A 32 -3.23 12.34 -11.90
C GLY A 32 -4.55 12.27 -11.13
N LEU A 33 -4.81 11.15 -10.45
CA LEU A 33 -5.94 11.00 -9.54
C LEU A 33 -5.47 11.21 -8.09
N GLU A 34 -6.38 11.62 -7.22
CA GLU A 34 -6.16 11.75 -5.78
C GLU A 34 -7.36 11.20 -5.04
N PHE A 35 -7.11 10.53 -3.92
CA PHE A 35 -8.13 9.90 -3.08
C PHE A 35 -7.85 10.21 -1.62
N LYS A 36 -8.90 10.43 -0.83
CA LYS A 36 -8.78 10.58 0.63
C LYS A 36 -8.07 9.39 1.25
N ARG A 37 -8.41 8.18 0.79
CA ARG A 37 -7.90 6.92 1.32
C ARG A 37 -7.36 6.07 0.18
N VAL A 38 -6.18 5.49 0.36
CA VAL A 38 -5.53 4.61 -0.62
C VAL A 38 -5.00 3.36 0.08
N ILE A 39 -5.20 2.20 -0.54
CA ILE A 39 -4.60 0.93 -0.12
C ILE A 39 -3.53 0.54 -1.14
N LEU A 40 -2.28 0.47 -0.70
CA LEU A 40 -1.20 -0.19 -1.44
C LEU A 40 -1.29 -1.69 -1.17
N TYR A 41 -1.59 -2.45 -2.21
CA TYR A 41 -1.77 -3.89 -2.10
C TYR A 41 -0.61 -4.64 -2.75
N LYS A 42 0.07 -5.50 -1.97
CA LYS A 42 1.10 -6.45 -2.43
C LYS A 42 2.35 -5.88 -3.13
N PHE A 43 2.65 -4.60 -2.95
CA PHE A 43 3.86 -3.98 -3.50
C PHE A 43 5.15 -4.62 -2.99
N GLY A 44 5.19 -4.96 -1.70
CA GLY A 44 6.32 -5.63 -1.06
C GLY A 44 6.52 -7.04 -1.61
N GLU A 45 5.45 -7.80 -1.83
CA GLU A 45 5.52 -9.15 -2.40
C GLU A 45 6.15 -9.18 -3.80
N GLU A 46 5.92 -8.13 -4.60
CA GLU A 46 6.53 -7.91 -5.91
C GLU A 46 7.96 -7.34 -5.84
N CYS A 47 8.37 -6.84 -4.67
CA CYS A 47 9.69 -6.25 -4.48
C CYS A 47 10.80 -7.33 -4.54
N ASN A 48 11.90 -7.00 -5.22
CA ASN A 48 13.07 -7.87 -5.20
C ASN A 48 13.79 -7.74 -3.84
N TYR A 49 14.12 -8.85 -3.20
CA TYR A 49 14.78 -8.85 -1.88
C TYR A 49 16.11 -8.06 -1.83
N ASN A 50 16.77 -7.86 -2.97
CA ASN A 50 18.00 -7.08 -3.09
C ASN A 50 17.78 -5.66 -3.64
N VAL A 51 16.58 -5.08 -3.49
CA VAL A 51 16.25 -3.77 -4.05
C VAL A 51 17.20 -2.66 -3.57
N TRP A 52 17.65 -2.73 -2.32
CA TRP A 52 18.54 -1.74 -1.68
C TRP A 52 20.02 -1.92 -2.03
N ASN A 53 20.43 -3.10 -2.49
CA ASN A 53 21.82 -3.33 -2.90
C ASN A 53 22.01 -2.99 -4.39
N LEU A 54 22.29 -1.71 -4.66
CA LEU A 54 22.55 -1.21 -6.02
C LEU A 54 23.98 -1.49 -6.51
N LYS A 55 24.90 -1.87 -5.62
CA LYS A 55 26.29 -2.18 -6.01
C LYS A 55 26.31 -3.47 -6.84
N GLY A 56 27.05 -3.45 -7.94
CA GLY A 56 27.17 -4.60 -8.85
C GLY A 56 25.93 -4.90 -9.70
N LYS A 57 24.84 -4.12 -9.59
CA LYS A 57 23.69 -4.26 -10.50
C LYS A 57 24.02 -3.79 -11.91
N THR A 58 23.60 -4.56 -12.91
CA THR A 58 23.62 -4.16 -14.32
C THR A 58 22.72 -2.95 -14.56
N ILE A 59 22.87 -2.27 -15.70
CA ILE A 59 22.01 -1.14 -16.08
C ILE A 59 20.54 -1.57 -16.06
N ASP A 60 20.20 -2.69 -16.70
CA ASP A 60 18.83 -3.21 -16.75
C ASP A 60 18.23 -3.48 -15.35
N GLN A 61 19.05 -3.98 -14.43
CA GLN A 61 18.61 -4.23 -13.06
C GLN A 61 18.35 -2.93 -12.30
N ARG A 62 19.16 -1.89 -12.52
CA ARG A 62 18.94 -0.55 -11.92
C ARG A 62 17.65 0.08 -12.46
N VAL A 63 17.43 0.01 -13.77
CA VAL A 63 16.21 0.51 -14.40
C VAL A 63 14.96 -0.19 -13.83
N LYS A 64 15.01 -1.50 -13.59
CA LYS A 64 13.89 -2.22 -12.95
C LYS A 64 13.62 -1.73 -11.52
N VAL A 65 14.67 -1.45 -10.75
CA VAL A 65 14.54 -0.90 -9.39
C VAL A 65 13.95 0.51 -9.43
N GLU A 66 14.45 1.38 -10.30
CA GLU A 66 13.93 2.74 -10.50
C GLU A 66 12.45 2.70 -10.90
N TYR A 67 12.09 1.83 -11.84
CA TYR A 67 10.71 1.66 -12.29
C TYR A 67 9.79 1.16 -11.17
N PHE A 68 10.26 0.24 -10.32
CA PHE A 68 9.53 -0.21 -9.15
C PHE A 68 9.27 0.94 -8.16
N PHE A 69 10.30 1.68 -7.77
CA PHE A 69 10.15 2.80 -6.84
C PHE A 69 9.33 3.94 -7.42
N ASN A 70 9.39 4.18 -8.72
CA ASN A 70 8.53 5.15 -9.37
C ASN A 70 7.05 4.73 -9.31
N LYS A 71 6.73 3.45 -9.52
CA LYS A 71 5.35 2.95 -9.32
C LYS A 71 4.90 3.12 -7.88
N LEU A 72 5.75 2.74 -6.92
CA LEU A 72 5.43 2.88 -5.50
C LEU A 72 5.19 4.35 -5.12
N TYR A 73 6.04 5.26 -5.58
CA TYR A 73 5.88 6.71 -5.38
C TYR A 73 4.57 7.23 -5.98
N VAL A 74 4.25 6.86 -7.22
CA VAL A 74 3.00 7.27 -7.85
C VAL A 74 1.80 6.78 -7.05
N ALA A 75 1.78 5.51 -6.62
CA ALA A 75 0.67 4.95 -5.85
C ALA A 75 0.56 5.58 -4.45
N ALA A 76 1.67 5.74 -3.73
CA ALA A 76 1.68 6.32 -2.39
C ALA A 76 1.25 7.80 -2.39
N SER A 77 1.65 8.57 -3.40
CA SER A 77 1.29 9.99 -3.55
C SER A 77 -0.15 10.23 -3.99
N ARG A 78 -1.01 9.20 -4.07
CA ARG A 78 -2.44 9.37 -4.36
C ARG A 78 -3.25 9.64 -3.09
N ALA A 79 -2.73 9.27 -1.93
CA ALA A 79 -3.40 9.50 -0.65
C ALA A 79 -3.28 10.96 -0.24
N THR A 80 -4.41 11.59 0.05
CA THR A 80 -4.45 12.95 0.61
C THR A 80 -4.66 12.97 2.12
N GLU A 81 -5.29 11.94 2.69
CA GLU A 81 -5.50 11.83 4.15
C GLU A 81 -4.87 10.55 4.72
N TYR A 82 -5.22 9.38 4.17
CA TYR A 82 -4.79 8.08 4.70
C TYR A 82 -4.20 7.14 3.64
N LEU A 83 -3.07 6.52 3.98
CA LEU A 83 -2.41 5.49 3.19
C LEU A 83 -2.32 4.19 4.01
N PHE A 84 -2.86 3.11 3.48
CA PHE A 84 -2.74 1.76 4.06
C PHE A 84 -1.83 0.90 3.23
N VAL A 85 -1.07 0.05 3.89
CA VAL A 85 -0.29 -1.00 3.27
C VAL A 85 -0.91 -2.33 3.68
N VAL A 86 -1.33 -3.12 2.69
CA VAL A 86 -1.80 -4.48 2.89
C VAL A 86 -0.92 -5.39 2.04
N ASP A 87 -0.08 -6.17 2.72
CA ASP A 87 0.92 -7.00 2.06
C ASP A 87 1.06 -8.36 2.73
N SER A 88 1.82 -9.25 2.09
CA SER A 88 2.18 -10.53 2.69
C SER A 88 3.37 -10.37 3.64
N GLU A 89 3.60 -11.37 4.50
CA GLU A 89 4.81 -11.41 5.33
C GLU A 89 6.10 -11.39 4.50
N LYS A 90 6.04 -11.94 3.28
CA LYS A 90 7.15 -11.85 2.32
C LYS A 90 7.40 -10.39 1.95
N GLY A 91 6.34 -9.64 1.63
CA GLY A 91 6.46 -8.22 1.33
C GLY A 91 6.93 -7.38 2.50
N GLU A 92 6.52 -7.72 3.73
CA GLU A 92 7.06 -7.10 4.94
C GLU A 92 8.58 -7.23 5.00
N ARG A 93 9.10 -8.46 4.88
CA ARG A 93 10.55 -8.72 4.93
C ARG A 93 11.32 -8.10 3.76
N GLN A 94 10.70 -8.01 2.57
CA GLN A 94 11.38 -7.55 1.37
C GLN A 94 11.40 -6.03 1.21
N LEU A 95 10.40 -5.33 1.76
CA LEU A 95 10.22 -3.90 1.53
C LEU A 95 9.85 -3.15 2.81
N TRP A 96 8.76 -3.53 3.46
CA TRP A 96 8.12 -2.67 4.46
C TRP A 96 8.84 -2.59 5.80
N HIS A 97 9.64 -3.61 6.16
CA HIS A 97 10.49 -3.57 7.35
C HIS A 97 11.45 -2.37 7.35
N TYR A 98 11.94 -1.96 6.16
CA TYR A 98 12.79 -0.76 6.02
C TYR A 98 12.04 0.55 6.25
N ALA A 99 10.70 0.53 6.13
CA ALA A 99 9.85 1.68 6.36
C ALA A 99 9.21 1.68 7.76
N SER A 100 9.23 0.56 8.48
CA SER A 100 8.65 0.40 9.82
C SER A 100 9.71 0.38 10.94
N ASP A 101 10.96 0.05 10.62
CA ASP A 101 12.08 0.04 11.57
C ASP A 101 12.78 1.41 11.65
N GLU A 102 12.68 2.05 12.82
CA GLU A 102 13.28 3.37 13.07
C GLU A 102 14.82 3.35 12.97
N ALA A 103 15.48 2.28 13.42
CA ALA A 103 16.94 2.19 13.34
C ALA A 103 17.42 2.09 11.89
N LEU A 104 16.70 1.34 11.05
CA LEU A 104 16.96 1.28 9.61
C LEU A 104 16.71 2.63 8.94
N LEU A 105 15.61 3.32 9.28
CA LEU A 105 15.33 4.66 8.78
C LEU A 105 16.46 5.64 9.12
N GLN A 106 16.91 5.65 10.38
CA GLN A 106 17.99 6.53 10.82
C GLN A 106 19.32 6.20 10.12
N ALA A 107 19.62 4.92 9.89
CA ALA A 107 20.79 4.50 9.13
C ALA A 107 20.72 4.99 7.66
N MET A 108 19.55 4.92 7.03
CA MET A 108 19.33 5.43 5.66
C MET A 108 19.44 6.96 5.60
N LEU A 109 18.85 7.68 6.56
CA LEU A 109 18.97 9.14 6.68
C LEU A 109 20.43 9.58 6.88
N GLY A 110 21.22 8.80 7.63
CA GLY A 110 22.65 9.03 7.80
C GLY A 110 23.46 8.97 6.49
N GLN A 111 22.97 8.26 5.47
CA GLN A 111 23.59 8.19 4.15
C GLN A 111 23.01 9.21 3.15
N ALA A 112 21.93 9.92 3.52
CA ALA A 112 21.29 10.88 2.63
C ALA A 112 22.16 12.13 2.46
N ARG A 113 22.43 12.52 1.20
CA ARG A 113 23.20 13.73 0.85
C ARG A 113 22.63 15.03 1.44
N SER A 114 21.35 15.03 1.81
CA SER A 114 20.67 16.20 2.36
C SER A 114 19.81 15.82 3.56
N LYS A 115 20.40 15.15 4.55
CA LYS A 115 19.71 14.72 5.78
C LYS A 115 18.81 15.80 6.38
N ALA A 116 19.30 17.03 6.49
CA ALA A 116 18.56 18.17 7.04
C ALA A 116 17.25 18.51 6.30
N ARG A 117 17.07 18.08 5.04
CA ARG A 117 15.80 18.27 4.30
C ARG A 117 14.75 17.19 4.60
N TRP A 118 15.18 16.08 5.19
CA TRP A 118 14.37 14.88 5.40
C TRP A 118 14.06 14.60 6.86
N ASP A 119 14.89 15.10 7.78
CA ASP A 119 14.83 14.81 9.23
C ASP A 119 13.44 15.04 9.84
N ASP A 120 12.73 16.09 9.42
CA ASP A 120 11.37 16.44 9.89
C ASP A 120 10.25 16.01 8.94
N ARG A 121 10.58 15.45 7.77
CA ARG A 121 9.62 15.11 6.70
C ARG A 121 9.37 13.63 6.52
N VAL A 122 10.19 12.78 7.12
CA VAL A 122 10.09 11.33 7.00
C VAL A 122 9.65 10.76 8.35
N ARG A 123 8.76 9.77 8.28
CA ARG A 123 8.25 9.05 9.44
C ARG A 123 8.17 7.58 9.07
N THR A 124 8.28 6.71 10.05
CA THR A 124 8.01 5.28 9.87
C THR A 124 6.52 5.03 9.68
N ILE A 125 6.19 3.95 8.97
CA ILE A 125 4.84 3.38 8.99
C ILE A 125 4.65 2.54 10.25
N SER A 126 3.43 2.49 10.76
CA SER A 126 3.09 1.71 11.95
C SER A 126 2.12 0.57 11.62
N PRO A 127 2.14 -0.56 12.36
CA PRO A 127 1.12 -1.58 12.24
C PRO A 127 -0.29 -1.00 12.39
N GLY A 128 -1.18 -1.36 11.46
CA GLY A 128 -2.59 -0.99 11.56
C GLY A 128 -3.24 -1.70 12.74
N THR A 129 -4.16 -1.01 13.43
CA THR A 129 -5.01 -1.64 14.45
C THR A 129 -6.42 -1.87 13.90
N PRO A 130 -7.16 -2.86 14.40
CA PRO A 130 -8.57 -3.02 14.05
C PRO A 130 -9.34 -1.73 14.26
N LYS A 131 -9.11 -1.04 15.38
CA LYS A 131 -9.73 0.25 15.71
C LYS A 131 -9.50 1.32 14.63
N MET A 132 -8.29 1.43 14.09
CA MET A 132 -8.01 2.33 12.96
C MET A 132 -8.89 1.95 11.77
N ALA A 133 -8.95 0.67 11.39
CA ALA A 133 -9.81 0.21 10.30
C ALA A 133 -11.31 0.52 10.52
N GLU A 134 -11.77 0.53 11.77
CA GLU A 134 -13.14 0.91 12.12
C GLU A 134 -13.38 2.41 12.06
N GLU A 135 -12.46 3.23 12.55
CA GLU A 135 -12.51 4.70 12.49
C GLU A 135 -12.41 5.23 11.04
N LEU A 136 -11.95 4.39 10.13
CA LEU A 136 -11.80 4.69 8.70
C LEU A 136 -12.97 4.22 7.84
N ARG A 137 -13.93 3.48 8.41
CA ARG A 137 -15.16 3.15 7.68
C ARG A 137 -15.84 4.46 7.30
N GLU A 138 -16.14 4.61 6.01
CA GLU A 138 -17.00 5.69 5.54
C GLU A 138 -18.37 5.55 6.19
N ASP A 139 -19.09 6.68 6.29
CA ASP A 139 -20.47 6.68 6.74
C ASP A 139 -21.27 5.74 5.82
N ASP A 140 -21.77 4.66 6.42
CA ASP A 140 -22.65 3.65 5.84
C ASP A 140 -22.25 3.12 4.44
N PRO A 141 -21.37 2.09 4.38
CA PRO A 141 -20.98 1.43 3.13
C PRO A 141 -22.17 0.95 2.30
N ASP A 142 -23.28 0.58 2.94
CA ASP A 142 -24.49 0.13 2.25
C ASP A 142 -25.19 1.31 1.58
N ALA A 143 -25.25 2.48 2.23
CA ALA A 143 -25.78 3.71 1.63
C ALA A 143 -24.96 4.17 0.41
N ILE A 144 -23.63 4.06 0.49
CA ILE A 144 -22.73 4.42 -0.62
C ILE A 144 -22.92 3.44 -1.79
N ALA A 145 -22.92 2.14 -1.53
CA ALA A 145 -23.17 1.12 -2.55
C ALA A 145 -24.53 1.33 -3.23
N HIS A 146 -25.56 1.63 -2.45
CA HIS A 146 -26.91 1.91 -2.94
C HIS A 146 -26.98 3.20 -3.76
N GLU A 147 -26.29 4.27 -3.34
CA GLU A 147 -26.20 5.51 -4.10
C GLU A 147 -25.49 5.30 -5.44
N PHE A 148 -24.41 4.53 -5.48
CA PHE A 148 -23.72 4.18 -6.72
C PHE A 148 -24.56 3.31 -7.65
N GLU A 149 -25.36 2.38 -7.10
CA GLU A 149 -26.27 1.53 -7.86
C GLU A 149 -27.42 2.36 -8.49
N ILE A 150 -27.97 3.32 -7.74
CA ILE A 150 -29.11 4.13 -8.21
C ILE A 150 -28.68 5.25 -9.15
N LYS A 151 -27.62 6.00 -8.82
CA LYS A 151 -27.30 7.24 -9.53
C LYS A 151 -26.38 7.03 -10.73
N GLY A 152 -25.60 5.95 -10.77
CA GLY A 152 -24.51 5.80 -11.73
C GLY A 152 -23.47 6.92 -11.61
N LEU A 153 -22.26 6.72 -12.17
CA LEU A 153 -21.24 7.76 -12.20
C LEU A 153 -21.65 8.84 -13.22
N ASN A 154 -22.40 9.85 -12.79
CA ASN A 154 -22.54 11.10 -13.55
C ASN A 154 -21.29 11.95 -13.33
N SER A 155 -20.24 11.70 -14.12
CA SER A 155 -19.18 12.64 -14.54
C SER A 155 -18.40 12.05 -15.71
#